data_AF-A0A524J118-F1
#
_entry.id   AF-A0A524J118-F1
#
_cell.length_a   1.000
_cell.length_b   1.000
_cell.length_c   1.000
_cell.angle_alpha   90.00
_cell.angle_beta   90.00
_cell.angle_gamma   90.00
#
_symmetry.space_group_name_H-M   'P 1'
#
loop_
_entity.id
_entity.type
_entity.pdbx_description
1 polymer ?
#
loop_
_entity_poly.entity_id
_entity_poly.type
_entity_poly.pdbx_seq_one_letter_code
_entity_poly.pdbx_strand_id
1 'polypeptide(L)'
;MERDPDGGSDYGRDSQRDLGDEPAPAIRDSAPDYLAPIDESSPVSGHSPAPVARTSMAEAPEHDWTKARTLIYPAFRPIGTQGLEMASIDRQTLAAHASQSHAQPLLDLGPADLPVVYTIDAGAYDIVVNGDHLLAWGIDPSEIQDAAMHNLGAWSATAPWTDEISGERRLISSDTGQGWDAARILLTEVVDHLVAELGSAGRILIGIPDRHLLTAGSLRPDDADFATLFADFVLEHSGGADEPIDRRVFELVDGRLVEFSGV
;
A
#
# COMPACT_ATOMS: atom_id res chain seq x y z
N MET A 1 64.57 -33.94 25.42
CA MET A 1 64.64 -32.96 26.52
C MET A 1 64.50 -31.59 25.87
N GLU A 2 63.28 -31.18 25.57
CA GLU A 2 62.44 -30.37 26.47
C GLU A 2 63.07 -29.01 26.78
N ARG A 3 62.47 -27.97 26.17
CA ARG A 3 62.21 -26.67 26.79
C ARG A 3 61.24 -25.90 25.88
N ASP A 4 59.99 -25.84 26.27
CA ASP A 4 59.08 -24.75 25.90
C ASP A 4 59.57 -23.44 26.53
N PRO A 5 59.25 -22.30 25.90
CA PRO A 5 58.79 -21.16 26.65
C PRO A 5 57.44 -20.61 26.14
N ASP A 6 56.52 -20.58 27.09
CA ASP A 6 55.38 -19.69 27.31
C ASP A 6 55.13 -18.51 26.34
N GLY A 7 53.86 -18.41 25.94
CA GLY A 7 53.04 -17.25 26.29
C GLY A 7 53.17 -15.99 25.44
N GLY A 8 52.24 -15.82 24.50
CA GLY A 8 51.98 -14.54 23.83
C GLY A 8 50.61 -14.50 23.18
N SER A 9 49.61 -13.96 23.89
CA SER A 9 48.39 -13.43 23.29
C SER A 9 48.65 -12.00 22.85
N ASP A 10 48.40 -11.65 21.60
CA ASP A 10 48.20 -10.26 21.24
C ASP A 10 47.23 -10.18 20.05
N TYR A 11 46.06 -9.61 20.33
CA TYR A 11 45.03 -9.35 19.34
C TYR A 11 45.58 -8.36 18.32
N GLY A 12 45.58 -8.75 17.05
CA GLY A 12 45.97 -7.91 15.93
C GLY A 12 44.97 -6.76 15.72
N ARG A 13 45.42 -5.55 16.06
CA ARG A 13 45.02 -4.21 15.61
C ARG A 13 44.02 -4.10 14.45
N ASP A 14 42.79 -3.68 14.77
CA ASP A 14 41.90 -2.98 13.83
C ASP A 14 42.11 -1.47 13.95
N SER A 15 43.20 -0.98 13.38
CA SER A 15 43.46 0.44 13.23
C SER A 15 42.97 0.92 11.86
N GLN A 16 41.67 1.19 11.73
CA GLN A 16 41.07 2.17 10.80
C GLN A 16 39.54 2.07 10.78
N ARG A 17 38.87 2.82 11.67
CA ARG A 17 37.55 3.41 11.38
C ARG A 17 37.58 4.86 11.84
N ASP A 18 37.88 5.72 10.89
CA ASP A 18 37.66 7.16 10.93
C ASP A 18 36.21 7.40 10.51
N LEU A 19 35.33 7.71 11.48
CA LEU A 19 33.95 8.12 11.24
C LEU A 19 33.48 9.05 12.38
N GLY A 20 33.29 10.33 12.04
CA GLY A 20 32.25 11.19 12.61
C GLY A 20 32.64 12.09 13.78
N ASP A 21 32.57 13.41 13.56
CA ASP A 21 32.55 14.48 14.56
C ASP A 21 31.29 14.43 15.47
N GLU A 22 31.06 13.31 16.17
CA GLU A 22 30.11 13.29 17.28
C GLU A 22 30.86 13.62 18.59
N PRO A 23 30.38 14.58 19.40
CA PRO A 23 30.95 14.77 20.72
C PRO A 23 30.83 13.46 21.49
N ALA A 24 31.93 13.04 22.13
CA ALA A 24 31.95 11.81 22.93
C ALA A 24 30.71 11.79 23.84
N PRO A 25 29.95 10.67 23.91
CA PRO A 25 28.84 10.58 24.83
C PRO A 25 29.37 10.93 26.22
N ALA A 26 28.72 11.90 26.88
CA ALA A 26 29.07 12.29 28.23
C ALA A 26 28.74 11.12 29.17
N ILE A 27 29.66 10.15 29.25
CA ILE A 27 29.59 9.06 30.20
C ILE A 27 29.69 9.71 31.57
N ARG A 28 28.63 9.57 32.37
CA ARG A 28 28.59 10.13 33.72
C ARG A 28 29.63 9.40 34.57
N ASP A 29 30.59 10.15 35.13
CA ASP A 29 31.61 9.64 36.06
C ASP A 29 31.05 9.33 37.47
N SER A 30 29.76 9.55 37.70
CA SER A 30 29.10 9.27 38.97
C SER A 30 27.68 8.75 38.77
N ALA A 31 27.23 7.93 39.74
CA ALA A 31 25.86 7.43 39.78
C ALA A 31 24.87 8.60 39.94
N PRO A 32 23.67 8.55 39.32
CA PRO A 32 22.65 9.59 39.48
C PRO A 32 22.25 9.75 40.95
N ASP A 33 22.16 11.00 41.41
CA ASP A 33 21.57 11.32 42.71
C ASP A 33 20.06 11.09 42.64
N TYR A 34 19.59 10.05 43.34
CA TYR A 34 18.18 9.65 43.36
C TYR A 34 17.27 10.61 44.15
N LEU A 35 17.84 11.58 44.86
CA LEU A 35 17.11 12.63 45.57
C LEU A 35 17.10 13.97 44.82
N ALA A 36 17.82 14.07 43.69
CA ALA A 36 17.77 15.27 42.86
C ALA A 36 16.39 15.40 42.17
N PRO A 37 15.89 16.63 41.97
CA PRO A 37 14.69 16.88 41.17
C PRO A 37 14.83 16.28 39.76
N ILE A 38 13.74 15.72 39.22
CA ILE A 38 13.71 15.18 37.86
C ILE A 38 13.92 16.35 36.88
N ASP A 39 15.02 16.30 36.14
CA ASP A 39 15.26 17.18 35.00
C ASP A 39 14.47 16.67 33.79
N GLU A 40 13.40 17.37 33.44
CA GLU A 40 12.53 17.04 32.30
C GLU A 40 13.24 17.10 30.95
N SER A 41 14.40 17.78 30.88
CA SER A 41 15.22 17.90 29.67
C SER A 41 16.32 16.85 29.57
N SER A 42 16.50 16.02 30.62
CA SER A 42 17.50 14.97 30.61
C SER A 42 17.09 13.83 29.65
N PRO A 43 17.98 13.38 28.75
CA PRO A 43 17.71 12.24 27.90
C PRO A 43 17.63 10.97 28.74
N VAL A 44 16.42 10.55 29.08
CA VAL A 44 16.17 9.24 29.70
C VAL A 44 16.25 8.20 28.58
N SER A 45 17.34 7.44 28.55
CA SER A 45 17.55 6.37 27.57
C SER A 45 16.33 5.43 27.51
N GLY A 46 15.70 5.33 26.33
CA GLY A 46 14.67 4.33 26.04
C GLY A 46 13.21 4.75 26.20
N HIS A 47 12.89 5.95 26.68
CA HIS A 47 11.51 6.44 26.74
C HIS A 47 11.29 7.59 25.76
N SER A 48 10.85 7.28 24.54
CA SER A 48 10.07 8.27 23.78
C SER A 48 8.78 8.51 24.55
N PRO A 49 8.41 9.77 24.86
CA PRO A 49 7.08 10.05 25.40
C PRO A 49 6.05 9.45 24.45
N ALA A 50 5.05 8.77 25.02
CA ALA A 50 3.94 8.25 24.23
C ALA A 50 3.39 9.39 23.38
N PRO A 51 3.18 9.20 22.06
CA PRO A 51 2.62 10.24 21.23
C PRO A 51 1.34 10.73 21.90
N VAL A 52 1.28 12.04 22.17
CA VAL A 52 0.10 12.68 22.76
C VAL A 52 -1.08 12.32 21.88
N ALA A 53 -2.10 11.64 22.41
CA ALA A 53 -3.32 11.37 21.68
C ALA A 53 -3.95 12.72 21.30
N ARG A 54 -3.87 13.09 20.02
CA ARG A 54 -4.26 14.44 19.54
C ARG A 54 -5.76 14.59 19.28
N THR A 55 -6.55 13.55 19.50
CA THR A 55 -7.98 13.53 19.18
C THR A 55 -8.73 12.63 20.13
N SER A 56 -9.93 13.05 20.53
CA SER A 56 -10.90 12.18 21.22
C SER A 56 -11.23 10.96 20.34
N MET A 57 -11.60 9.81 20.92
CA MET A 57 -12.14 8.69 20.12
C MET A 57 -13.37 9.12 19.29
N ALA A 58 -14.13 10.10 19.76
CA ALA A 58 -15.26 10.68 19.03
C ALA A 58 -14.83 11.53 17.82
N GLU A 59 -13.54 11.86 17.71
CA GLU A 59 -12.95 12.64 16.63
C GLU A 59 -12.20 11.76 15.62
N ALA A 60 -12.23 10.45 15.81
CA ALA A 60 -11.62 9.48 14.91
C ALA A 60 -12.40 9.42 13.58
N PRO A 61 -11.71 9.23 12.44
CA PRO A 61 -12.33 9.34 11.11
C PRO A 61 -13.47 8.35 10.90
N GLU A 62 -13.48 7.21 11.60
CA GLU A 62 -14.55 6.19 11.51
C GLU A 62 -15.91 6.71 11.99
N HIS A 63 -15.93 7.83 12.73
CA HIS A 63 -17.14 8.42 13.30
C HIS A 63 -17.49 9.80 12.73
N ASP A 64 -16.62 10.40 11.91
CA ASP A 64 -16.80 11.75 11.35
C ASP A 64 -16.50 11.77 9.86
N TRP A 65 -17.56 11.86 9.04
CA TRP A 65 -17.46 11.93 7.57
C TRP A 65 -16.56 13.05 7.08
N THR A 66 -16.57 14.21 7.74
CA THR A 66 -15.80 15.38 7.28
C THR A 66 -14.31 15.09 7.27
N LYS A 67 -13.86 14.20 8.17
CA LYS A 67 -12.48 13.71 8.26
C LYS A 67 -12.27 12.46 7.41
N ALA A 68 -13.20 11.51 7.44
CA ALA A 68 -13.10 10.27 6.68
C ALA A 68 -12.96 10.54 5.17
N ARG A 69 -13.75 11.46 4.62
CA ARG A 69 -13.83 11.72 3.17
C ARG A 69 -12.50 12.07 2.52
N THR A 70 -11.52 12.61 3.27
CA THR A 70 -10.20 12.97 2.73
C THR A 70 -9.17 11.85 2.88
N LEU A 71 -9.55 10.75 3.54
CA LEU A 71 -8.71 9.60 3.86
C LEU A 71 -9.24 8.31 3.23
N ILE A 72 -10.34 8.37 2.49
CA ILE A 72 -10.93 7.20 1.86
C ILE A 72 -10.32 7.01 0.47
N TYR A 73 -9.91 5.77 0.20
CA TYR A 73 -9.40 5.34 -1.10
C TYR A 73 -10.10 4.05 -1.54
N PRO A 74 -10.23 3.81 -2.86
CA PRO A 74 -10.61 2.51 -3.36
C PRO A 74 -9.41 1.56 -3.25
N ALA A 75 -9.66 0.30 -2.94
CA ALA A 75 -8.66 -0.75 -2.90
C ALA A 75 -9.23 -2.03 -3.50
N PHE A 76 -8.41 -2.77 -4.25
CA PHE A 76 -8.82 -4.10 -4.71
C PHE A 76 -8.78 -5.11 -3.57
N ARG A 77 -9.61 -6.15 -3.69
CA ARG A 77 -9.58 -7.33 -2.82
C ARG A 77 -9.48 -8.62 -3.63
N PRO A 78 -9.05 -9.74 -3.03
CA PRO A 78 -8.93 -11.01 -3.72
C PRO A 78 -10.22 -11.38 -4.47
N ILE A 79 -10.11 -11.99 -5.65
CA ILE A 79 -11.28 -12.53 -6.36
C ILE A 79 -12.09 -13.43 -5.42
N GLY A 80 -13.41 -13.29 -5.47
CA GLY A 80 -14.33 -14.02 -4.60
C GLY A 80 -14.59 -13.35 -3.25
N THR A 81 -14.03 -12.17 -3.01
CA THR A 81 -14.40 -11.32 -1.86
C THR A 81 -15.91 -11.08 -1.86
N GLN A 82 -16.53 -11.28 -0.70
CA GLN A 82 -17.96 -11.08 -0.47
C GLN A 82 -18.16 -9.82 0.38
N GLY A 83 -19.22 -9.09 0.07
CA GLY A 83 -19.58 -7.86 0.77
C GLY A 83 -20.99 -7.41 0.45
N LEU A 84 -21.36 -6.26 0.98
CA LEU A 84 -22.59 -5.57 0.68
C LEU A 84 -22.41 -4.82 -0.65
N GLU A 85 -23.08 -5.29 -1.70
CA GLU A 85 -23.03 -4.71 -3.04
C GLU A 85 -23.55 -3.27 -3.01
N MET A 86 -22.69 -2.30 -3.34
CA MET A 86 -22.98 -0.88 -3.27
C MET A 86 -24.22 -0.48 -4.08
N ALA A 87 -24.39 -1.05 -5.27
CA ALA A 87 -25.54 -0.80 -6.14
C ALA A 87 -26.88 -1.27 -5.53
N SER A 88 -26.84 -2.20 -4.59
CA SER A 88 -28.04 -2.77 -3.93
C SER A 88 -28.42 -2.05 -2.62
N ILE A 89 -27.58 -1.13 -2.16
CA ILE A 89 -27.75 -0.48 -0.86
C ILE A 89 -28.91 0.51 -0.90
N ASP A 90 -29.95 0.21 -0.13
CA ASP A 90 -30.97 1.18 0.24
C ASP A 90 -30.72 1.69 1.67
N ARG A 91 -30.44 2.98 1.79
CA ARG A 91 -30.20 3.64 3.07
C ARG A 91 -31.39 3.54 4.02
N GLN A 92 -32.63 3.59 3.51
CA GLN A 92 -33.80 3.47 4.37
C GLN A 92 -33.89 2.07 4.98
N THR A 93 -33.61 1.06 4.18
CA THR A 93 -33.52 -0.33 4.63
C THR A 93 -32.39 -0.54 5.64
N LEU A 94 -31.19 0.01 5.40
CA LEU A 94 -30.09 -0.03 6.37
C LEU A 94 -30.49 0.62 7.70
N ALA A 95 -31.08 1.82 7.64
CA ALA A 95 -31.50 2.57 8.83
C ALA A 95 -32.62 1.85 9.61
N ALA A 96 -33.55 1.19 8.91
CA ALA A 96 -34.59 0.38 9.53
C ALA A 96 -34.02 -0.82 10.31
N HIS A 97 -32.82 -1.28 9.94
CA HIS A 97 -32.09 -2.36 10.60
C HIS A 97 -30.85 -1.86 11.35
N ALA A 98 -30.82 -0.59 11.79
CA ALA A 98 -29.64 0.00 12.45
C ALA A 98 -29.26 -0.66 13.79
N SER A 99 -30.15 -1.46 14.39
CA SER A 99 -29.83 -2.25 15.59
C SER A 99 -29.09 -3.56 15.27
N GLN A 100 -28.96 -3.92 14.00
CA GLN A 100 -28.17 -5.05 13.52
C GLN A 100 -26.78 -4.56 13.10
N SER A 101 -25.75 -5.40 13.21
CA SER A 101 -24.42 -5.06 12.71
C SER A 101 -24.34 -5.30 11.21
N HIS A 102 -23.82 -4.30 10.49
CA HIS A 102 -23.59 -4.31 9.06
C HIS A 102 -22.08 -4.28 8.76
N ALA A 103 -21.34 -5.21 9.38
CA ALA A 103 -19.89 -5.26 9.32
C ALA A 103 -19.31 -5.75 7.96
N GLN A 104 -20.16 -6.18 7.02
CA GLN A 104 -19.71 -6.62 5.71
C GLN A 104 -19.11 -5.46 4.89
N PRO A 105 -17.98 -5.65 4.20
CA PRO A 105 -17.37 -4.63 3.36
C PRO A 105 -18.37 -4.07 2.35
N LEU A 106 -18.31 -2.76 2.09
CA LEU A 106 -18.95 -2.21 0.91
C LEU A 106 -18.18 -2.69 -0.32
N LEU A 107 -18.90 -3.19 -1.33
CA LEU A 107 -18.31 -3.85 -2.48
C LEU A 107 -18.85 -3.25 -3.78
N ASP A 108 -17.93 -2.91 -4.67
CA ASP A 108 -18.18 -2.60 -6.08
C ASP A 108 -17.45 -3.57 -7.00
N LEU A 109 -17.87 -3.58 -8.27
CA LEU A 109 -17.20 -4.32 -9.33
C LEU A 109 -16.31 -3.39 -10.15
N GLY A 110 -15.01 -3.66 -10.11
CA GLY A 110 -14.00 -3.00 -10.93
C GLY A 110 -13.83 -3.66 -12.31
N PRO A 111 -12.79 -3.25 -13.05
CA PRO A 111 -12.47 -3.84 -14.34
C PRO A 111 -12.15 -5.34 -14.21
N ALA A 112 -12.50 -6.12 -15.24
CA ALA A 112 -12.30 -7.57 -15.27
C ALA A 112 -12.86 -8.33 -14.03
N ASP A 113 -13.98 -7.84 -13.50
CA ASP A 113 -14.70 -8.35 -12.32
C ASP A 113 -13.86 -8.30 -11.02
N LEU A 114 -12.83 -7.46 -10.96
CA LEU A 114 -12.01 -7.29 -9.76
C LEU A 114 -12.83 -6.63 -8.64
N PRO A 115 -12.92 -7.23 -7.45
CA PRO A 115 -13.66 -6.64 -6.34
C PRO A 115 -13.01 -5.36 -5.83
N VAL A 116 -13.78 -4.27 -5.74
CA VAL A 116 -13.34 -2.98 -5.20
C VAL A 116 -14.01 -2.77 -3.85
N VAL A 117 -13.22 -2.48 -2.83
CA VAL A 117 -13.70 -1.99 -1.53
C VAL A 117 -13.19 -0.57 -1.29
N TYR A 118 -13.70 0.05 -0.24
CA TYR A 118 -13.27 1.37 0.20
C TYR A 118 -12.56 1.23 1.55
N THR A 119 -11.42 1.88 1.68
CA THR A 119 -10.62 1.87 2.90
C THR A 119 -10.38 3.27 3.41
N ILE A 120 -10.38 3.44 4.73
CA ILE A 120 -9.87 4.64 5.41
C ILE A 120 -8.40 4.38 5.71
N ASP A 121 -7.53 5.27 5.22
CA ASP A 121 -6.11 5.29 5.59
C ASP A 121 -5.96 5.72 7.06
N ALA A 122 -5.60 4.78 7.93
CA ALA A 122 -5.27 5.03 9.32
C ALA A 122 -3.74 5.03 9.56
N GLY A 123 -2.94 5.15 8.50
CA GLY A 123 -1.49 5.23 8.49
C GLY A 123 -0.81 3.86 8.57
N ALA A 124 -1.00 3.13 9.67
CA ALA A 124 -0.35 1.83 9.87
C ALA A 124 -1.19 0.64 9.38
N TYR A 125 -2.47 0.87 9.14
CA TYR A 125 -3.44 -0.12 8.69
C TYR A 125 -4.58 0.58 7.97
N ASP A 126 -5.36 -0.21 7.23
CA ASP A 126 -6.54 0.25 6.53
C ASP A 126 -7.80 -0.22 7.25
N ILE A 127 -8.79 0.65 7.33
CA ILE A 127 -10.11 0.30 7.85
C ILE A 127 -11.05 0.12 6.68
N VAL A 128 -11.54 -1.10 6.49
CA VAL A 128 -12.51 -1.38 5.43
C VAL A 128 -13.86 -0.77 5.80
N VAL A 129 -14.37 0.08 4.91
CA VAL A 129 -15.67 0.73 5.05
C VAL A 129 -16.78 -0.30 4.87
N ASN A 130 -17.83 -0.18 5.68
CA ASN A 130 -18.95 -1.11 5.76
C ASN A 130 -20.27 -0.35 6.00
N GLY A 131 -21.38 -1.07 6.15
CA GLY A 131 -22.70 -0.46 6.36
C GLY A 131 -22.83 0.30 7.69
N ASP A 132 -22.11 -0.12 8.73
CA ASP A 132 -22.12 0.57 10.02
C ASP A 132 -21.50 1.98 9.91
N HIS A 133 -20.46 2.14 9.08
CA HIS A 133 -19.88 3.45 8.78
C HIS A 133 -20.86 4.36 8.02
N LEU A 134 -21.58 3.84 7.01
CA LEU A 134 -22.62 4.60 6.30
C LEU A 134 -23.69 5.14 7.24
N LEU A 135 -24.14 4.30 8.18
CA LEU A 135 -25.12 4.68 9.19
C LEU A 135 -24.57 5.74 10.15
N ALA A 136 -23.34 5.57 10.61
CA ALA A 136 -22.68 6.51 11.53
C ALA A 136 -22.47 7.89 10.88
N TRP A 137 -22.01 7.91 9.63
CA TRP A 137 -21.75 9.13 8.87
C TRP A 137 -23.02 9.80 8.34
N GLY A 138 -24.08 9.02 8.16
CA GLY A 138 -25.34 9.52 7.63
C GLY A 138 -25.20 10.04 6.19
N ILE A 139 -24.43 9.34 5.35
CA ILE A 139 -24.18 9.67 3.94
C ILE A 139 -24.78 8.63 3.00
N ASP A 140 -24.90 8.98 1.73
CA ASP A 140 -25.26 8.03 0.68
C ASP A 140 -24.03 7.26 0.16
N PRO A 141 -24.20 6.01 -0.30
CA PRO A 141 -23.09 5.20 -0.81
C PRO A 141 -22.27 5.91 -1.91
N SER A 142 -22.93 6.65 -2.81
CA SER A 142 -22.25 7.39 -3.87
C SER A 142 -21.28 8.46 -3.36
N GLU A 143 -21.52 9.03 -2.18
CA GLU A 143 -20.58 10.00 -1.58
C GLU A 143 -19.23 9.35 -1.23
N ILE A 144 -19.23 8.05 -0.90
CA ILE A 144 -17.99 7.28 -0.69
C ILE A 144 -17.25 7.09 -2.01
N GLN A 145 -17.95 6.66 -3.06
CA GLN A 145 -17.39 6.49 -4.41
C GLN A 145 -16.72 7.78 -4.89
N ASP A 146 -17.46 8.89 -4.82
CA ASP A 146 -16.98 10.19 -5.28
C ASP A 146 -15.73 10.64 -4.50
N ALA A 147 -15.76 10.53 -3.16
CA ALA A 147 -14.62 10.88 -2.32
C ALA A 147 -13.40 10.00 -2.60
N ALA A 148 -13.60 8.69 -2.70
CA ALA A 148 -12.56 7.71 -2.95
C ALA A 148 -11.86 7.96 -4.29
N MET A 149 -12.63 8.11 -5.36
CA MET A 149 -12.11 8.35 -6.71
C MET A 149 -11.43 9.71 -6.81
N HIS A 150 -11.97 10.74 -6.15
CA HIS A 150 -11.32 12.05 -6.06
C HIS A 150 -9.95 11.98 -5.38
N ASN A 151 -9.87 11.31 -4.22
CA ASN A 151 -8.61 11.17 -3.48
C ASN A 151 -7.59 10.34 -4.26
N LEU A 152 -8.02 9.23 -4.86
CA LEU A 152 -7.17 8.41 -5.72
C LEU A 152 -6.62 9.23 -6.89
N GLY A 153 -7.46 10.01 -7.58
CA GLY A 153 -7.05 10.87 -8.68
C GLY A 153 -6.03 11.94 -8.25
N ALA A 154 -6.31 12.64 -7.15
CA ALA A 154 -5.44 13.68 -6.62
C ALA A 154 -4.06 13.12 -6.21
N TRP A 155 -4.04 11.98 -5.52
CA TRP A 155 -2.81 11.31 -5.14
C TRP A 155 -2.06 10.76 -6.37
N SER A 156 -2.76 10.04 -7.26
CA SER A 156 -2.18 9.38 -8.44
C SER A 156 -1.49 10.36 -9.40
N ALA A 157 -1.99 11.61 -9.47
CA ALA A 157 -1.38 12.68 -10.26
C ALA A 157 0.05 13.06 -9.81
N THR A 158 0.42 12.74 -8.58
CA THR A 158 1.74 13.04 -8.00
C THR A 158 2.54 11.79 -7.62
N ALA A 159 1.88 10.63 -7.57
CA ALA A 159 2.52 9.36 -7.25
C ALA A 159 3.53 8.97 -8.34
N PRO A 160 4.77 8.59 -7.95
CA PRO A 160 5.80 8.22 -8.91
C PRO A 160 5.44 6.96 -9.68
N TRP A 161 6.07 6.80 -10.83
CA TRP A 161 6.12 5.55 -11.59
C TRP A 161 7.57 5.07 -11.60
N THR A 162 7.74 3.76 -11.46
CA THR A 162 9.01 3.10 -11.77
C THR A 162 8.99 2.73 -13.25
N ASP A 163 10.06 3.05 -13.97
CA ASP A 163 10.25 2.74 -15.39
C ASP A 163 11.51 1.90 -15.54
N GLU A 164 11.33 0.63 -15.88
CA GLU A 164 12.40 -0.35 -16.02
C GLU A 164 12.58 -0.74 -17.48
N ILE A 165 13.82 -0.66 -17.96
CA ILE A 165 14.18 -1.02 -19.34
C ILE A 165 15.24 -2.12 -19.30
N SER A 166 14.96 -3.23 -19.96
CA SER A 166 15.88 -4.36 -20.11
C SER A 166 15.94 -4.79 -21.57
N GLY A 167 17.01 -4.38 -22.27
CA GLY A 167 17.11 -4.54 -23.72
C GLY A 167 16.02 -3.75 -24.43
N GLU A 168 15.15 -4.46 -25.17
CA GLU A 168 13.99 -3.85 -25.86
C GLU A 168 12.69 -3.91 -25.05
N ARG A 169 12.70 -4.55 -23.88
CA ARG A 169 11.53 -4.67 -23.00
C ARG A 169 11.47 -3.48 -22.07
N ARG A 170 10.25 -2.98 -21.86
CA ARG A 170 9.94 -1.88 -20.94
C ARG A 170 8.81 -2.30 -20.01
N LEU A 171 8.99 -2.03 -18.73
CA LEU A 171 8.00 -2.22 -17.67
C LEU A 171 7.77 -0.89 -16.96
N ILE A 172 6.51 -0.60 -16.68
CA ILE A 172 6.10 0.55 -15.88
C ILE A 172 5.31 0.02 -14.69
N SER A 173 5.68 0.42 -13.48
CA SER A 173 5.00 -0.03 -12.27
C SER A 173 4.75 1.09 -11.27
N SER A 174 3.68 0.94 -10.49
CA SER A 174 3.39 1.70 -9.27
C SER A 174 3.53 0.74 -8.11
N ASP A 175 4.48 1.02 -7.21
CA ASP A 175 4.71 0.30 -5.96
C ASP A 175 5.21 1.25 -4.88
N THR A 176 4.34 2.18 -4.49
CA THR A 176 4.65 3.19 -3.48
C THR A 176 4.46 2.68 -2.05
N GLY A 177 3.84 1.50 -1.89
CA GLY A 177 3.53 0.91 -0.60
C GLY A 177 2.30 1.50 0.10
N GLN A 178 1.53 2.37 -0.55
CA GLN A 178 0.38 3.04 0.08
C GLN A 178 -0.90 2.18 0.12
N GLY A 179 -0.99 1.14 -0.71
CA GLY A 179 -2.08 0.15 -0.62
C GLY A 179 -3.23 0.37 -1.59
N TRP A 180 -3.16 1.45 -2.38
CA TRP A 180 -4.09 1.75 -3.49
C TRP A 180 -3.35 1.99 -4.81
N ASP A 181 -2.08 1.60 -4.92
CA ASP A 181 -1.29 1.61 -6.15
C ASP A 181 -1.96 0.82 -7.26
N ALA A 182 -2.42 -0.39 -6.94
CA ALA A 182 -3.19 -1.24 -7.83
C ALA A 182 -4.44 -0.54 -8.36
N ALA A 183 -5.14 0.18 -7.47
CA ALA A 183 -6.39 0.87 -7.77
C ALA A 183 -6.23 2.03 -8.76
N ARG A 184 -5.01 2.52 -9.02
CA ARG A 184 -4.73 3.55 -10.05
C ARG A 184 -5.33 3.18 -11.40
N ILE A 185 -5.41 1.89 -11.74
CA ILE A 185 -5.99 1.42 -13.01
C ILE A 185 -7.48 1.76 -13.18
N LEU A 186 -8.19 2.14 -12.11
CA LEU A 186 -9.56 2.64 -12.16
C LEU A 186 -9.66 4.05 -12.80
N LEU A 187 -8.54 4.78 -12.89
CA LEU A 187 -8.50 6.13 -13.46
C LEU A 187 -8.22 6.11 -14.96
N THR A 188 -8.99 6.89 -15.71
CA THR A 188 -8.80 7.03 -17.17
C THR A 188 -7.44 7.64 -17.49
N GLU A 189 -6.98 8.60 -16.70
CA GLU A 189 -5.67 9.25 -16.88
C GLU A 189 -4.50 8.26 -16.73
N VAL A 190 -4.66 7.24 -15.89
CA VAL A 190 -3.66 6.18 -15.72
C VAL A 190 -3.67 5.24 -16.93
N VAL A 191 -4.86 4.86 -17.40
CA VAL A 191 -5.01 4.10 -18.64
C VAL A 191 -4.37 4.84 -19.83
N ASP A 192 -4.66 6.13 -19.97
CA ASP A 192 -4.10 6.98 -21.04
C ASP A 192 -2.57 7.10 -20.93
N HIS A 193 -2.03 7.22 -19.71
CA HIS A 193 -0.59 7.22 -19.47
C HIS A 193 0.07 5.91 -19.93
N LEU A 194 -0.48 4.76 -19.54
CA LEU A 194 0.05 3.45 -19.96
C LEU A 194 -0.04 3.26 -21.48
N VAL A 195 -1.11 3.70 -22.12
CA VAL A 195 -1.24 3.69 -23.59
C VAL A 195 -0.19 4.56 -24.25
N ALA A 196 0.04 5.78 -23.75
CA ALA A 196 1.04 6.68 -24.29
C ALA A 196 2.46 6.13 -24.17
N GLU A 197 2.79 5.51 -23.03
CA GLU A 197 4.14 5.03 -22.75
C GLU A 197 4.47 3.67 -23.38
N LEU A 198 3.50 2.76 -23.49
CA LEU A 198 3.73 1.36 -23.87
C LEU A 198 3.05 0.96 -25.20
N GLY A 199 2.02 1.69 -25.64
CA GLY A 199 1.18 1.29 -26.77
C GLY A 199 1.86 1.37 -28.13
N SER A 200 2.93 2.17 -28.28
CA SER A 200 3.67 2.27 -29.54
C SER A 200 4.51 1.03 -29.86
N ALA A 201 4.85 0.22 -28.84
CA ALA A 201 5.73 -0.93 -28.97
C ALA A 201 4.99 -2.26 -29.17
N GLY A 202 3.71 -2.35 -28.84
CA GLY A 202 2.96 -3.60 -28.90
C GLY A 202 1.68 -3.61 -28.06
N ARG A 203 1.19 -4.81 -27.76
CA ARG A 203 0.02 -5.02 -26.88
C ARG A 203 0.42 -4.72 -25.44
N ILE A 204 -0.43 -4.09 -24.66
CA ILE A 204 -0.10 -3.71 -23.28
C ILE A 204 -0.61 -4.80 -22.34
N LEU A 205 0.30 -5.47 -21.64
CA LEU A 205 -0.02 -6.42 -20.59
C LEU A 205 -0.07 -5.69 -19.25
N ILE A 206 -1.02 -6.06 -18.39
CA ILE A 206 -1.25 -5.49 -17.06
C ILE A 206 -1.27 -6.63 -16.04
N GLY A 207 -0.59 -6.43 -14.91
CA GLY A 207 -0.59 -7.30 -13.75
C GLY A 207 -1.03 -6.55 -12.50
N ILE A 208 -1.88 -7.19 -11.69
CA ILE A 208 -2.38 -6.66 -10.41
C ILE A 208 -2.27 -7.77 -9.35
N PRO A 209 -1.04 -8.15 -8.95
CA PRO A 209 -0.81 -9.30 -8.07
C PRO A 209 -1.30 -9.08 -6.63
N ASP A 210 -1.16 -7.86 -6.13
CA ASP A 210 -1.56 -7.44 -4.78
C ASP A 210 -2.00 -5.94 -4.79
N ARG A 211 -2.40 -5.40 -3.64
CA ARG A 211 -2.92 -4.02 -3.51
C ARG A 211 -1.87 -2.91 -3.72
N HIS A 212 -0.61 -3.22 -3.47
CA HIS A 212 0.52 -2.28 -3.56
C HIS A 212 1.14 -2.24 -4.95
N LEU A 213 0.81 -3.19 -5.84
CA LEU A 213 1.48 -3.30 -7.13
C LEU A 213 0.50 -3.23 -8.31
N LEU A 214 0.67 -2.18 -9.12
CA LEU A 214 0.21 -2.13 -10.52
C LEU A 214 1.44 -2.25 -11.41
N THR A 215 1.49 -3.26 -12.29
CA THR A 215 2.58 -3.39 -13.28
C THR A 215 2.04 -3.49 -14.69
N ALA A 216 2.75 -2.90 -15.64
CA ALA A 216 2.40 -2.87 -17.05
C ALA A 216 3.62 -3.07 -17.93
N GLY A 217 3.47 -3.80 -19.03
CA GLY A 217 4.55 -4.06 -19.99
C GLY A 217 4.07 -4.11 -21.43
N SER A 218 4.96 -3.82 -22.38
CA SER A 218 4.63 -3.92 -23.81
C SER A 218 5.04 -5.27 -24.40
N LEU A 219 4.07 -6.07 -24.83
CA LEU A 219 4.26 -7.31 -25.57
C LEU A 219 4.44 -7.00 -27.06
N ARG A 220 5.70 -7.09 -27.50
CA ARG A 220 6.09 -6.92 -28.90
C ARG A 220 5.69 -8.16 -29.73
N PRO A 221 5.39 -8.01 -31.03
CA PRO A 221 4.96 -9.12 -31.88
C PRO A 221 5.96 -10.28 -31.99
N ASP A 222 7.25 -10.01 -31.81
CA ASP A 222 8.37 -10.95 -31.95
C ASP A 222 8.94 -11.42 -30.60
N ASP A 223 8.30 -11.07 -29.48
CA ASP A 223 8.77 -11.37 -28.12
C ASP A 223 7.74 -12.15 -27.29
N ALA A 224 7.35 -13.34 -27.77
CA ALA A 224 6.40 -14.19 -27.06
C ALA A 224 6.91 -14.63 -25.67
N ASP A 225 8.23 -14.74 -25.49
CA ASP A 225 8.84 -15.11 -24.21
C ASP A 225 8.55 -14.08 -23.10
N PHE A 226 8.36 -12.81 -23.47
CA PHE A 226 8.03 -11.76 -22.51
C PHE A 226 6.69 -12.01 -21.82
N ALA A 227 5.67 -12.49 -22.54
CA ALA A 227 4.36 -12.78 -21.94
C ALA A 227 4.47 -13.85 -20.85
N THR A 228 5.28 -14.89 -21.07
CA THR A 228 5.55 -15.93 -20.08
C THR A 228 6.26 -15.37 -18.86
N LEU A 229 7.33 -14.59 -19.06
CA LEU A 229 8.08 -13.99 -17.95
C LEU A 229 7.24 -13.01 -17.14
N PHE A 230 6.37 -12.24 -17.80
CA PHE A 230 5.44 -11.33 -17.15
C PHE A 230 4.39 -12.09 -16.34
N ALA A 231 3.85 -13.19 -16.88
CA ALA A 231 2.91 -14.04 -16.15
C ALA A 231 3.57 -14.71 -14.93
N ASP A 232 4.80 -15.21 -15.07
CA ASP A 232 5.57 -15.78 -13.96
C ASP A 232 5.81 -14.74 -12.86
N PHE A 233 6.16 -13.50 -13.24
CA PHE A 233 6.32 -12.38 -12.31
C PHE A 233 5.03 -12.11 -11.51
N VAL A 234 3.88 -12.00 -12.19
CA VAL A 234 2.58 -11.75 -11.55
C VAL A 234 2.21 -12.90 -10.62
N LEU A 235 2.43 -14.14 -11.07
CA LEU A 235 2.15 -15.33 -10.27
C LEU A 235 3.03 -15.40 -9.01
N GLU A 236 4.32 -15.10 -9.12
CA GLU A 236 5.26 -15.10 -8.00
C GLU A 236 4.92 -14.01 -6.98
N HIS A 237 4.69 -12.76 -7.44
CA HIS A 237 4.33 -11.64 -6.56
C HIS A 237 3.01 -11.92 -5.84
N SER A 238 1.99 -12.37 -6.57
CA SER A 238 0.71 -12.75 -5.96
C SER A 238 0.87 -13.93 -4.99
N GLY A 239 1.75 -14.88 -5.29
CA GLY A 239 2.03 -16.01 -4.40
C GLY A 239 2.71 -15.64 -3.08
N GLY A 240 3.47 -14.54 -3.06
CA GLY A 240 4.16 -14.03 -1.88
C GLY A 240 3.41 -12.95 -1.10
N ALA A 241 2.30 -12.44 -1.62
CA ALA A 241 1.55 -11.35 -1.00
C ALA A 241 0.71 -11.81 0.20
N ASP A 242 0.61 -10.96 1.22
CA ASP A 242 -0.28 -11.18 2.37
C ASP A 242 -1.76 -11.20 1.95
N GLU A 243 -2.12 -10.35 0.98
CA GLU A 243 -3.47 -10.22 0.40
C GLU A 243 -3.40 -10.27 -1.13
N PRO A 244 -3.36 -11.46 -1.75
CA PRO A 244 -3.27 -11.61 -3.20
C PRO A 244 -4.55 -11.16 -3.90
N ILE A 245 -4.44 -10.30 -4.91
CA ILE A 245 -5.59 -9.77 -5.64
C ILE A 245 -5.97 -10.69 -6.80
N ASP A 246 -5.09 -10.81 -7.80
CA ASP A 246 -5.31 -11.64 -8.97
C ASP A 246 -4.00 -12.19 -9.52
N ARG A 247 -4.03 -13.41 -10.05
CA ARG A 247 -2.89 -14.08 -10.67
C ARG A 247 -2.92 -14.01 -12.20
N ARG A 248 -4.03 -13.54 -12.75
CA ARG A 248 -4.22 -13.41 -14.19
C ARG A 248 -3.40 -12.24 -14.72
N VAL A 249 -2.96 -12.39 -15.96
CA VAL A 249 -2.47 -11.27 -16.77
C VAL A 249 -3.66 -10.72 -17.55
N PHE A 250 -3.75 -9.40 -17.62
CA PHE A 250 -4.73 -8.72 -18.44
C PHE A 250 -4.04 -8.07 -19.64
N GLU A 251 -4.79 -7.86 -20.70
CA GLU A 251 -4.44 -6.99 -21.80
C GLU A 251 -5.30 -5.74 -21.74
N LEU A 252 -4.70 -4.58 -22.00
CA LEU A 252 -5.42 -3.33 -22.19
C LEU A 252 -5.89 -3.21 -23.65
N VAL A 253 -7.19 -3.43 -23.88
CA VAL A 253 -7.83 -3.36 -25.19
C VAL A 253 -8.90 -2.28 -25.17
N ASP A 254 -8.77 -1.27 -26.03
CA ASP A 254 -9.71 -0.13 -26.12
C ASP A 254 -10.00 0.52 -24.75
N GLY A 255 -8.95 0.67 -23.93
CA GLY A 255 -9.04 1.26 -22.59
C GLY A 255 -9.67 0.35 -21.53
N ARG A 256 -9.85 -0.95 -21.82
CA ARG A 256 -10.45 -1.93 -20.90
C ARG A 256 -9.49 -3.08 -20.63
N LEU A 257 -9.51 -3.58 -19.39
CA LEU A 257 -8.81 -4.81 -19.04
C LEU A 257 -9.62 -6.01 -19.53
N VAL A 258 -8.97 -6.85 -20.33
CA VAL A 258 -9.49 -8.14 -20.79
C VAL A 258 -8.51 -9.22 -20.37
N GLU A 259 -8.98 -10.39 -19.94
CA GLU A 259 -8.10 -11.50 -19.59
C GLU A 259 -7.22 -11.89 -20.78
N PHE A 260 -5.90 -11.89 -20.56
CA PHE A 260 -4.94 -12.24 -21.60
C PHE A 260 -4.90 -13.76 -21.75
N SER A 261 -5.25 -14.24 -22.95
CA SER A 261 -5.32 -15.66 -23.28
C SER A 261 -4.10 -16.18 -24.06
N GLY A 262 -3.02 -15.40 -24.14
CA GLY A 262 -1.81 -15.75 -24.88
C GLY A 262 -1.79 -15.26 -26.33
N VAL A 263 -0.93 -15.90 -27.12
CA VAL A 263 -0.84 -15.82 -28.59
C VAL A 263 -1.05 -17.22 -29.15
#